data_AF-A0A059EEU2-F1
#
_entry.id   AF-A0A059EEU2-F1
#
_cell.length_a   1.000
_cell.length_b   1.000
_cell.length_c   1.000
_cell.angle_alpha   90.00
_cell.angle_beta   90.00
_cell.angle_gamma   90.00
#
_symmetry.space_group_name_H-M   'P 1'
#
loop_
_entity.id
_entity.type
_entity.pdbx_description
1 polymer ?
#
loop_
_entity_poly.entity_id
_entity_poly.type
_entity_poly.pdbx_seq_one_letter_code
_entity_poly.pdbx_strand_id
1 'polypeptide(L)'
;MAALAAGAKDETIACTAGLAPANFGVVANVLAADPDRKAGFIAYGDSLQMLAGTNGTTMVSELIDNREAFDALTYAPNYAGRSVLIVGADKDEAVPLDAIIKPLIAAYEAEPGVDATSAILSGDHSFSWSRDALIDTVLNWAEGCR
;
A
#
# COMPACT_ATOMS: atom_id res chain seq x y z
N MET A 1 -2.39 -0.39 -0.83
CA MET A 1 -2.56 0.51 -2.00
C MET A 1 -4.00 0.96 -2.25
N ALA A 2 -4.98 0.07 -2.44
CA ALA A 2 -6.32 0.46 -2.92
C ALA A 2 -7.03 1.51 -2.05
N ALA A 3 -7.00 1.35 -0.71
CA ALA A 3 -7.53 2.35 0.21
C ALA A 3 -6.83 3.72 0.04
N LEU A 4 -5.49 3.72 -0.04
CA LEU A 4 -4.70 4.94 -0.25
C LEU A 4 -5.02 5.61 -1.59
N ALA A 5 -5.27 4.84 -2.65
CA ALA A 5 -5.65 5.38 -3.95
C ALA A 5 -7.09 5.94 -3.93
N ALA A 6 -8.02 5.29 -3.23
CA ALA A 6 -9.39 5.75 -3.08
C ALA A 6 -9.47 7.03 -2.26
N GLY A 7 -8.83 7.08 -1.09
CA GLY A 7 -8.78 8.28 -0.27
C GLY A 7 -8.15 9.45 -1.01
N ALA A 8 -7.11 9.24 -1.81
CA ALA A 8 -6.50 10.30 -2.61
C ALA A 8 -7.45 10.86 -3.70
N LYS A 9 -8.40 10.07 -4.20
CA LYS A 9 -9.34 10.47 -5.25
C LYS A 9 -10.67 11.00 -4.72
N ASP A 10 -11.06 10.61 -3.52
CA ASP A 10 -12.32 10.97 -2.90
C ASP A 10 -12.07 11.81 -1.64
N GLU A 11 -12.25 13.12 -1.78
CA GLU A 11 -12.08 14.10 -0.71
C GLU A 11 -13.12 13.94 0.41
N THR A 12 -14.22 13.20 0.18
CA THR A 12 -15.22 12.92 1.22
C THR A 12 -14.73 11.89 2.25
N ILE A 13 -13.66 11.16 1.94
CA ILE A 13 -13.03 10.21 2.87
C ILE A 13 -12.11 10.99 3.81
N ALA A 14 -12.56 11.22 5.05
CA ALA A 14 -11.80 11.95 6.07
C ALA A 14 -10.58 11.19 6.61
N CYS A 15 -10.66 9.85 6.62
CA CYS A 15 -9.65 8.99 7.19
C CYS A 15 -9.35 7.77 6.32
N THR A 16 -8.08 7.48 6.08
CA THR A 16 -7.65 6.30 5.31
C THR A 16 -6.56 5.53 6.02
N ALA A 17 -6.72 4.21 6.16
CA ALA A 17 -5.70 3.32 6.69
C ALA A 17 -5.12 2.39 5.60
N GLY A 18 -3.80 2.35 5.50
CA GLY A 18 -3.04 1.37 4.74
C GLY A 18 -2.35 0.39 5.68
N LEU A 19 -2.80 -0.87 5.70
CA LEU A 19 -2.16 -1.95 6.46
C LEU A 19 -1.37 -2.82 5.50
N ALA A 20 -0.05 -2.92 5.71
CA ALA A 20 0.90 -3.48 4.73
C ALA A 20 0.63 -2.98 3.29
N PRO A 21 0.53 -1.66 3.05
CA PRO A 21 0.16 -1.16 1.74
C PRO A 21 1.26 -1.40 0.72
N ALA A 22 0.94 -2.14 -0.35
CA ALA A 22 1.79 -2.19 -1.53
C ALA A 22 1.92 -0.81 -2.20
N ASN A 23 3.05 -0.61 -2.88
CA ASN A 23 3.24 0.44 -3.88
C ASN A 23 3.50 -0.23 -5.24
N PHE A 24 2.49 -0.27 -6.11
CA PHE A 24 2.63 -0.97 -7.38
C PHE A 24 3.49 -0.23 -8.41
N GLY A 25 3.74 1.08 -8.25
CA GLY A 25 4.75 1.78 -9.06
C GLY A 25 6.15 1.23 -8.83
N VAL A 26 6.51 0.94 -7.57
CA VAL A 26 7.79 0.29 -7.22
C VAL A 26 7.80 -1.16 -7.72
N VAL A 27 6.72 -1.92 -7.51
CA VAL A 27 6.62 -3.30 -7.99
C VAL A 27 6.75 -3.36 -9.51
N ALA A 28 6.10 -2.48 -10.25
CA ALA A 28 6.17 -2.40 -11.70
C ALA A 28 7.61 -2.24 -12.21
N ASN A 29 8.44 -1.43 -11.54
CA ASN A 29 9.86 -1.29 -11.88
C ASN A 29 10.63 -2.60 -11.69
N VAL A 30 10.33 -3.37 -10.64
CA VAL A 30 10.93 -4.70 -10.42
C VAL A 30 10.50 -5.68 -11.52
N LEU A 31 9.19 -5.73 -11.83
CA LEU A 31 8.64 -6.62 -12.86
C LEU A 31 9.16 -6.29 -14.27
N ALA A 32 9.47 -5.01 -14.53
CA ALA A 32 10.06 -4.60 -15.80
C ALA A 32 11.54 -5.01 -15.92
N ALA A 33 12.27 -5.09 -14.80
CA ALA A 33 13.70 -5.37 -14.77
C ALA A 33 14.05 -6.86 -14.59
N ASP A 34 13.18 -7.65 -13.97
CA ASP A 34 13.44 -9.04 -13.58
C ASP A 34 12.41 -10.01 -14.22
N PRO A 35 12.81 -10.80 -15.23
CA PRO A 35 11.94 -11.75 -15.90
C PRO A 35 11.38 -12.85 -14.99
N ASP A 36 12.13 -13.29 -13.99
CA ASP A 36 11.70 -14.37 -13.09
C ASP A 36 10.65 -13.84 -12.11
N ARG A 37 10.86 -12.63 -11.57
CA ARG A 37 9.84 -11.91 -10.79
C ARG A 37 8.59 -11.65 -11.62
N LYS A 38 8.76 -11.24 -12.88
CA LYS A 38 7.66 -11.05 -13.82
C LYS A 38 6.85 -12.33 -14.01
N ALA A 39 7.51 -13.46 -14.29
CA ALA A 39 6.84 -14.75 -14.47
C ALA A 39 6.10 -15.19 -13.21
N GLY A 40 6.71 -15.04 -12.03
CA GLY A 40 6.06 -15.34 -10.76
C GLY A 40 4.82 -14.48 -10.50
N PHE A 41 4.87 -13.18 -10.83
CA PHE A 41 3.74 -12.28 -10.66
C PHE A 41 2.61 -12.54 -11.66
N ILE A 42 2.92 -12.99 -12.88
CA ILE A 42 1.92 -13.49 -13.84
C ILE A 42 1.20 -14.71 -13.24
N ALA A 43 1.95 -15.71 -12.75
CA ALA A 43 1.35 -16.90 -12.14
C ALA A 43 0.48 -16.55 -10.92
N TYR A 44 0.91 -15.60 -10.10
CA TYR A 44 0.10 -15.07 -9.01
C TYR A 44 -1.19 -14.42 -9.53
N GLY A 45 -1.10 -13.57 -10.54
CA GLY A 45 -2.26 -12.95 -11.17
C GLY A 45 -3.26 -13.94 -11.76
N ASP A 46 -2.78 -15.02 -12.38
CA ASP A 46 -3.63 -16.10 -12.89
C ASP A 46 -4.36 -16.88 -11.79
N SER A 47 -3.86 -16.83 -10.54
CA SER A 47 -4.56 -17.37 -9.37
C SER A 47 -5.68 -16.47 -8.85
N LEU A 48 -5.72 -15.19 -9.27
CA LEU A 48 -6.72 -14.20 -8.84
C LEU A 48 -8.03 -14.29 -9.64
N GLN A 49 -8.60 -15.49 -9.74
CA GLN A 49 -9.80 -15.78 -10.55
C GLN A 49 -11.05 -14.99 -10.13
N MET A 50 -11.04 -14.37 -8.95
CA MET A 50 -12.10 -13.49 -8.48
C MET A 50 -12.10 -12.11 -9.15
N LEU A 51 -11.00 -11.69 -9.77
CA LEU A 51 -10.90 -10.42 -10.47
C LEU A 51 -11.49 -10.56 -11.88
N ALA A 52 -12.59 -9.86 -12.13
CA ALA A 52 -13.27 -9.91 -13.42
C ALA A 52 -12.47 -9.20 -14.53
N GLY A 53 -12.39 -9.83 -15.70
CA GLY A 53 -11.88 -9.19 -16.91
C GLY A 53 -10.35 -9.02 -16.98
N THR A 54 -9.58 -9.69 -16.12
CA THR A 54 -8.11 -9.63 -16.15
C THR A 54 -7.49 -11.03 -16.03
N ASN A 55 -6.18 -11.10 -16.26
CA ASN A 55 -5.32 -12.27 -16.02
C ASN A 55 -3.91 -11.77 -15.66
N GLY A 56 -3.00 -12.68 -15.29
CA GLY A 56 -1.66 -12.30 -14.85
C GLY A 56 -0.86 -11.51 -15.88
N THR A 57 -0.97 -11.88 -17.17
CA THR A 57 -0.29 -11.15 -18.25
C THR A 57 -0.82 -9.72 -18.39
N THR A 58 -2.14 -9.57 -18.38
CA THR A 58 -2.82 -8.27 -18.50
C THR A 58 -2.49 -7.39 -17.30
N MET A 59 -2.60 -7.93 -16.10
CA MET A 59 -2.26 -7.23 -14.86
C MET A 59 -0.81 -6.72 -14.87
N VAL A 60 0.16 -7.54 -15.27
CA VAL A 60 1.56 -7.09 -15.34
C VAL A 60 1.76 -5.99 -16.37
N SER A 61 1.13 -6.08 -17.55
CA SER A 61 1.21 -5.01 -18.55
C SER A 61 0.64 -3.72 -17.98
N GLU A 62 -0.55 -3.77 -17.37
CA GLU A 62 -1.22 -2.61 -16.78
C GLU A 62 -0.36 -1.94 -15.70
N LEU A 63 0.27 -2.72 -14.82
CA LEU A 63 1.16 -2.19 -13.79
C LEU A 63 2.39 -1.48 -14.39
N ILE A 64 3.02 -2.06 -15.42
CA ILE A 64 4.21 -1.46 -16.06
C ILE A 64 3.85 -0.19 -16.85
N ASP A 65 2.75 -0.25 -17.61
CA ASP A 65 2.30 0.84 -18.49
C ASP A 65 1.77 2.03 -17.67
N ASN A 66 1.23 1.78 -16.47
CA ASN A 66 0.65 2.81 -15.60
C ASN A 66 1.42 2.98 -14.28
N ARG A 67 2.72 2.63 -14.26
CA ARG A 67 3.51 2.60 -13.03
C ARG A 67 3.47 3.89 -12.21
N GLU A 68 3.46 5.04 -12.89
CA GLU A 68 3.41 6.37 -12.26
C GLU A 68 2.05 6.60 -11.58
N ALA A 69 0.96 6.22 -12.25
CA ALA A 69 -0.39 6.32 -11.70
C ALA A 69 -0.64 5.36 -10.53
N PHE A 70 0.19 4.31 -10.40
CA PHE A 70 0.18 3.36 -9.30
C PHE A 70 1.24 3.63 -8.22
N ASP A 71 2.01 4.71 -8.36
CA ASP A 71 3.00 5.10 -7.35
C ASP A 71 2.31 5.76 -6.16
N ALA A 72 2.15 5.00 -5.08
CA ALA A 72 1.44 5.44 -3.88
C ALA A 72 2.14 6.58 -3.12
N LEU A 73 3.40 6.90 -3.44
CA LEU A 73 4.08 8.09 -2.91
C LEU A 73 3.45 9.38 -3.45
N THR A 74 2.95 9.36 -4.70
CA THR A 74 2.36 10.53 -5.36
C THR A 74 0.98 10.90 -4.82
N TYR A 75 0.40 10.04 -3.99
CA TYR A 75 -0.94 10.25 -3.43
C TYR A 75 -0.95 11.19 -2.24
N ALA A 76 0.18 11.31 -1.51
CA ALA A 76 0.25 12.05 -0.24
C ALA A 76 -0.29 13.49 -0.32
N PRO A 77 0.07 14.32 -1.34
CA PRO A 77 -0.44 15.69 -1.45
C PRO A 77 -1.96 15.80 -1.51
N ASN A 78 -2.65 14.77 -1.99
CA ASN A 78 -4.10 14.78 -2.08
C ASN A 78 -4.77 14.63 -0.70
N TYR A 79 -4.04 14.29 0.36
CA TYR A 79 -4.57 14.11 1.71
C TYR A 79 -4.55 15.36 2.60
N ALA A 80 -4.28 16.54 2.05
CA ALA A 80 -4.26 17.78 2.83
C ALA A 80 -5.56 17.97 3.63
N GLY A 81 -5.41 18.22 4.94
CA GLY A 81 -6.49 18.36 5.90
C GLY A 81 -7.12 17.04 6.38
N ARG A 82 -6.54 15.88 6.04
CA ARG A 82 -7.12 14.55 6.29
C ARG A 82 -6.14 13.63 6.99
N SER A 83 -6.66 12.63 7.69
CA SER A 83 -5.84 11.72 8.49
C SER A 83 -5.52 10.43 7.73
N VAL A 84 -4.27 10.00 7.82
CA VAL A 84 -3.79 8.77 7.17
C VAL A 84 -3.04 7.92 8.18
N LEU A 85 -3.37 6.64 8.24
CA LEU A 85 -2.60 5.63 8.98
C LEU A 85 -1.83 4.74 8.01
N ILE A 86 -0.53 4.54 8.24
CA ILE A 86 0.29 3.56 7.53
C ILE A 86 0.89 2.57 8.54
N VAL A 87 0.52 1.30 8.42
CA VAL A 87 1.07 0.22 9.27
C VAL A 87 1.91 -0.74 8.44
N GLY A 88 3.16 -0.93 8.82
CA GLY A 88 4.08 -1.92 8.26
C GLY A 88 4.34 -3.11 9.17
N ALA A 89 4.74 -4.24 8.59
CA ALA A 89 5.22 -5.41 9.33
C ALA A 89 6.72 -5.64 9.05
N ASP A 90 7.52 -5.93 10.08
CA ASP A 90 8.99 -5.99 9.98
C ASP A 90 9.56 -7.28 9.35
N LYS A 91 8.75 -8.33 9.19
CA LYS A 91 9.08 -9.59 8.50
C LYS A 91 8.25 -9.79 7.23
N ASP A 92 7.67 -8.72 6.68
CA ASP A 92 6.92 -8.77 5.45
C ASP A 92 7.86 -8.96 4.23
N GLU A 93 7.71 -10.06 3.52
CA GLU A 93 8.45 -10.34 2.28
C GLU A 93 7.67 -9.93 1.02
N ALA A 94 6.36 -9.70 1.12
CA ALA A 94 5.51 -9.29 0.01
C ALA A 94 5.58 -7.77 -0.22
N VAL A 95 5.60 -6.99 0.86
CA VAL A 95 5.86 -5.55 0.82
C VAL A 95 7.03 -5.17 1.74
N PRO A 96 8.29 -5.35 1.27
CA PRO A 96 9.46 -5.21 2.13
C PRO A 96 9.55 -3.84 2.80
N LEU A 97 9.83 -3.85 4.10
CA LEU A 97 9.80 -2.67 4.96
C LEU A 97 10.66 -1.50 4.41
N ASP A 98 11.91 -1.78 4.04
CA ASP A 98 12.84 -0.75 3.58
C ASP A 98 12.57 -0.27 2.15
N ALA A 99 12.02 -1.13 1.30
CA ALA A 99 11.81 -0.82 -0.11
C ALA A 99 10.45 -0.16 -0.40
N ILE A 100 9.43 -0.43 0.41
CA ILE A 100 8.05 -0.01 0.15
C ILE A 100 7.49 0.82 1.32
N ILE A 101 7.49 0.26 2.52
CA ILE A 101 6.75 0.87 3.64
C ILE A 101 7.44 2.13 4.19
N LYS A 102 8.74 2.08 4.47
CA LYS A 102 9.46 3.25 5.01
C LYS A 102 9.43 4.45 4.05
N PRO A 103 9.63 4.30 2.73
CA PRO A 103 9.41 5.39 1.78
C PRO A 103 7.99 5.96 1.81
N LEU A 104 6.96 5.10 1.94
CA LEU A 104 5.57 5.54 2.06
C LEU A 104 5.34 6.36 3.34
N ILE A 105 5.80 5.86 4.49
CA ILE A 105 5.72 6.58 5.77
C ILE A 105 6.37 7.96 5.64
N ALA A 106 7.61 8.01 5.15
CA ALA A 106 8.36 9.24 5.00
C ALA A 106 7.66 10.25 4.07
N ALA A 107 7.06 9.78 2.97
CA ALA A 107 6.33 10.66 2.04
C ALA A 107 5.09 11.29 2.68
N TYR A 108 4.29 10.51 3.43
CA TYR A 108 3.06 11.02 4.05
C TYR A 108 3.35 11.88 5.28
N GLU A 109 4.36 11.55 6.09
CA GLU A 109 4.77 12.36 7.25
C GLU A 109 5.43 13.69 6.84
N ALA A 110 6.05 13.75 5.66
CA ALA A 110 6.64 14.98 5.14
C ALA A 110 5.62 15.90 4.45
N GLU A 111 4.41 15.42 4.15
CA GLU A 111 3.43 16.18 3.38
C GLU A 111 2.70 17.22 4.25
N PRO A 112 2.79 18.52 3.93
CA PRO A 112 2.16 19.56 4.72
C PRO A 112 0.64 19.42 4.77
N GLY A 113 0.10 19.47 5.99
CA GLY A 113 -1.35 19.44 6.22
C GLY A 113 -1.96 18.03 6.20
N VAL A 114 -1.19 16.97 5.95
CA VAL A 114 -1.64 15.59 6.17
C VAL A 114 -1.42 15.23 7.63
N ASP A 115 -2.46 14.71 8.29
CA ASP A 115 -2.33 14.14 9.64
C ASP A 115 -1.91 12.67 9.53
N ALA A 116 -0.62 12.47 9.27
CA ALA A 116 -0.03 11.15 9.08
C ALA A 116 0.36 10.50 10.40
N THR A 117 -0.16 9.30 10.65
CA THR A 117 0.26 8.40 11.73
C THR A 117 0.89 7.15 11.13
N SER A 118 1.99 6.69 11.69
CA SER A 118 2.66 5.46 11.25
C SER A 118 2.94 4.50 12.39
N ALA A 119 2.98 3.20 12.06
CA ALA A 119 3.39 2.15 12.98
C ALA A 119 4.14 1.05 12.23
N ILE A 120 5.20 0.52 12.85
CA ILE A 120 5.88 -0.70 12.40
C ILE A 120 5.71 -1.73 13.49
N LEU A 121 5.03 -2.82 13.18
CA LEU A 121 4.77 -3.93 14.09
C LEU A 121 5.67 -5.11 13.72
N SER A 122 5.96 -5.97 14.70
CA SER A 122 6.57 -7.24 14.35
C SER A 122 5.55 -8.13 13.66
N GLY A 123 5.86 -8.70 12.49
CA GLY A 123 4.84 -9.44 11.75
C GLY A 123 5.27 -9.88 10.37
N ASP A 124 4.64 -10.93 9.86
CA ASP A 124 4.57 -11.22 8.43
C ASP A 124 3.56 -10.29 7.74
N HIS A 125 3.34 -10.49 6.44
CA HIS A 125 2.36 -9.72 5.66
C HIS A 125 0.94 -9.70 6.25
N SER A 126 0.58 -10.73 7.01
CA SER A 126 -0.73 -10.89 7.64
C SER A 126 -0.76 -10.48 9.11
N PHE A 127 0.34 -9.93 9.63
CA PHE A 127 0.54 -9.59 11.03
C PHE A 127 0.22 -10.78 11.96
N SER A 128 0.58 -12.00 11.55
CA SER A 128 0.07 -13.25 12.13
C SER A 128 0.23 -13.37 13.64
N TRP A 129 1.32 -12.83 14.22
CA TRP A 129 1.60 -12.83 15.67
C TRP A 129 1.48 -11.46 16.34
N SER A 130 1.01 -10.44 15.62
CA SER A 130 0.76 -9.10 16.18
C SER A 130 -0.61 -8.57 15.78
N ARG A 131 -1.56 -9.49 15.54
CA ARG A 131 -2.94 -9.15 15.17
C ARG A 131 -3.62 -8.30 16.24
N ASP A 132 -3.43 -8.59 17.52
CA ASP A 132 -4.00 -7.79 18.60
C ASP A 132 -3.41 -6.37 18.61
N ALA A 133 -2.08 -6.25 18.48
CA ALA A 133 -1.42 -4.96 18.38
C ALA A 133 -1.85 -4.16 17.13
N LEU A 134 -2.08 -4.83 16.00
CA LEU A 134 -2.62 -4.22 14.79
C LEU A 134 -4.03 -3.67 15.03
N ILE A 135 -4.90 -4.48 15.64
CA ILE A 135 -6.27 -4.07 15.97
C ILE A 135 -6.26 -2.84 16.88
N ASP A 136 -5.48 -2.88 17.96
CA ASP A 136 -5.37 -1.75 18.90
C ASP A 136 -4.84 -0.49 18.21
N THR A 137 -3.83 -0.63 17.34
CA THR A 137 -3.27 0.50 16.57
C THR A 137 -4.35 1.15 15.70
N VAL A 138 -5.14 0.34 14.99
CA VAL A 138 -6.19 0.84 14.10
C VAL A 138 -7.34 1.46 14.90
N LEU A 139 -7.81 0.79 15.96
CA LEU A 139 -8.93 1.28 16.76
C LEU A 139 -8.58 2.61 17.45
N ASN A 140 -7.41 2.70 18.09
CA ASN A 140 -6.97 3.91 18.77
C ASN A 140 -6.83 5.09 17.79
N TRP A 141 -6.28 4.84 16.60
CA TRP A 141 -6.21 5.87 15.56
C TRP A 141 -7.60 6.29 15.06
N ALA A 142 -8.50 5.32 14.82
CA ALA A 142 -9.83 5.57 14.31
C ALA A 142 -10.75 6.34 15.29
N GLU A 143 -10.42 6.42 16.59
CA GLU A 143 -11.14 7.28 17.53
C GLU A 143 -11.07 8.77 17.16
N GLY A 144 -9.95 9.20 16.55
CA GLY A 144 -9.78 10.55 16.02
C GLY A 144 -10.49 10.82 14.69
N CYS A 145 -11.03 9.77 14.05
CA CYS A 145 -11.61 9.81 12.70
C CYS A 145 -13.12 10.08 12.67
N ARG A 146 -13.63 10.88 13.61
CA ARG A 146 -15.07 11.17 13.76
C ARG A 146 -15.46 12.56 13.27
#